data_AF-U1P7G0-F1
#
_entry.id   AF-U1P7G0-F1
#
_cell.length_a   1.000
_cell.length_b   1.000
_cell.length_c   1.000
_cell.angle_alpha   90.00
_cell.angle_beta   90.00
_cell.angle_gamma   90.00
#
_symmetry.space_group_name_H-M   'P 1'
#
loop_
_entity.id
_entity.type
_entity.pdbx_description
1 polymer ?
#
loop_
_entity_poly.entity_id
_entity_poly.type
_entity_poly.pdbx_seq_one_letter_code
_entity_poly.pdbx_strand_id
1 'polypeptide(L)'
;MLGLSTNVVFGSLVAYLLSQNWDVSVFHRLRAATDGSALWLRNLVSTGTSQLLDTVVFTLVAFWVAPALGVGQALPASVLGSLIVGQYVLKLLIAVVDTPLVYAAVGVVRRRDDGPAVSAD
;
A
#
# COMPACT_ATOMS: atom_id res chain seq x y z
N MET A 1 -2.46 -3.42 -31.31
CA MET A 1 -2.37 -4.82 -30.86
C MET A 1 -2.03 -4.82 -29.38
N LEU A 2 -2.78 -5.60 -28.61
CA LEU A 2 -2.84 -5.65 -27.14
C LEU A 2 -1.55 -6.15 -26.50
N GLY A 3 -0.47 -5.35 -26.55
CA GLY A 3 0.62 -5.50 -25.62
C GLY A 3 0.25 -4.74 -24.37
N LEU A 4 0.11 -5.41 -23.22
CA LEU A 4 0.26 -4.74 -21.94
C LEU A 4 1.49 -3.83 -22.06
N SER A 5 1.29 -2.51 -21.91
CA SER A 5 2.36 -1.52 -22.05
C SER A 5 3.54 -1.96 -21.19
N THR A 6 4.60 -2.48 -21.80
CA THR A 6 5.68 -3.20 -21.12
C THR A 6 6.31 -2.37 -20.01
N ASN A 7 6.40 -1.06 -20.23
CA ASN A 7 6.80 -0.06 -19.25
C ASN A 7 5.87 -0.02 -18.01
N VAL A 8 4.55 -0.15 -18.20
CA VAL A 8 3.57 -0.20 -17.11
C VAL A 8 3.73 -1.50 -16.31
N VAL A 9 3.82 -2.66 -16.98
CA VAL A 9 4.02 -3.94 -16.28
C VAL A 9 5.33 -3.93 -15.48
N PHE A 10 6.42 -3.51 -16.12
CA PHE A 10 7.72 -3.42 -15.48
C PHE A 10 7.71 -2.44 -14.30
N GLY A 11 7.14 -1.24 -14.49
CA GLY A 11 6.98 -0.25 -13.43
C GLY A 11 6.18 -0.79 -12.25
N SER A 12 5.08 -1.50 -12.50
CA SER A 12 4.24 -2.11 -11.45
C SER A 12 5.00 -3.17 -10.66
N LEU A 13 5.79 -4.03 -11.33
CA LEU A 13 6.57 -5.06 -10.64
C LEU A 13 7.64 -4.45 -9.74
N VAL A 14 8.38 -3.45 -10.24
CA VAL A 14 9.40 -2.73 -9.46
C VAL A 14 8.76 -2.02 -8.27
N ALA A 15 7.67 -1.29 -8.51
CA ALA A 15 6.93 -0.59 -7.45
C ALA A 15 6.44 -1.56 -6.37
N TYR A 16 5.81 -2.67 -6.77
CA TYR A 16 5.32 -3.70 -5.87
C TYR A 16 6.42 -4.31 -5.00
N LEU A 17 7.56 -4.69 -5.58
CA LEU A 17 8.66 -5.31 -4.82
C LEU A 17 9.22 -4.38 -3.75
N LEU A 18 9.32 -3.08 -4.05
CA LEU A 18 9.81 -2.08 -3.12
C LEU A 18 8.75 -1.72 -2.07
N SER A 19 7.52 -1.44 -2.49
CA SER A 19 6.43 -1.01 -1.62
C SER A 19 6.00 -2.11 -0.66
N GLN A 20 5.92 -3.37 -1.12
CA GLN A 20 5.51 -4.50 -0.29
C GLN A 20 6.57 -4.82 0.78
N ASN A 21 7.86 -4.80 0.43
CA ASN A 21 8.93 -4.98 1.42
C ASN A 21 8.93 -3.85 2.45
N TRP A 22 8.72 -2.61 1.97
CA TRP A 22 8.64 -1.44 2.85
C TRP A 22 7.45 -1.54 3.82
N ASP A 23 6.26 -1.90 3.32
CA ASP A 23 5.06 -2.06 4.14
C ASP A 23 5.28 -3.07 5.27
N VAL A 24 5.77 -4.28 4.93
CA VAL A 24 6.03 -5.33 5.91
C VAL A 24 7.07 -4.89 6.94
N SER A 25 8.14 -4.21 6.50
CA SER A 25 9.19 -3.73 7.40
C SER A 25 8.66 -2.68 8.39
N VAL A 26 7.94 -1.67 7.88
CA VAL A 26 7.38 -0.59 8.70
C VAL A 26 6.32 -1.14 9.66
N PHE A 27 5.45 -2.02 9.19
CA PHE A 27 4.42 -2.64 10.02
C PHE A 27 5.02 -3.38 11.22
N HIS A 28 6.04 -4.22 10.99
CA HIS A 28 6.71 -4.97 12.06
C HIS A 28 7.48 -4.06 13.02
N ARG A 29 8.17 -3.03 12.49
CA ARG A 29 8.87 -2.03 13.32
C ARG A 29 7.91 -1.29 14.23
N LEU A 30 6.77 -0.82 13.73
CA LEU A 30 5.77 -0.14 14.55
C LEU A 30 5.11 -1.11 15.53
N ARG A 31 4.83 -2.36 15.12
CA ARG A 31 4.30 -3.37 16.04
C ARG A 31 5.22 -3.60 17.23
N ALA A 32 6.53 -3.70 17.01
CA ALA A 32 7.52 -3.85 18.07
C ALA A 32 7.64 -2.59 18.93
N ALA A 33 7.61 -1.39 18.32
CA ALA A 33 7.70 -0.13 19.04
C ALA A 33 6.48 0.19 19.92
N THR A 34 5.30 -0.36 19.60
CA THR A 34 4.05 -0.10 20.34
C THR A 34 3.58 -1.29 21.16
N ASP A 35 4.40 -2.33 21.35
CA ASP A 35 4.01 -3.60 22.00
C ASP A 35 2.70 -4.19 21.46
N GLY A 36 2.45 -3.99 20.16
CA GLY A 36 1.25 -4.45 19.48
C GLY A 36 -0.06 -3.69 19.75
N SER A 37 -0.07 -2.68 20.64
CA SER A 37 -1.28 -1.96 21.10
C SER A 37 -1.93 -1.05 20.04
N ALA A 38 -1.14 -0.36 19.21
CA ALA A 38 -1.63 0.65 18.27
C ALA A 38 -1.82 0.09 16.86
N LEU A 39 -2.83 -0.78 16.66
CA LEU A 39 -3.12 -1.39 15.35
C LEU A 39 -3.45 -0.35 14.27
N TRP A 40 -4.22 0.69 14.60
CA TRP A 40 -4.59 1.76 13.66
C TRP A 40 -3.37 2.51 13.15
N LEU A 41 -2.46 2.87 14.06
CA LEU A 41 -1.28 3.66 13.76
C LEU A 41 -0.36 2.89 12.84
N ARG A 42 -0.07 1.62 13.17
CA ARG A 42 0.79 0.80 12.31
C ARG A 42 0.19 0.54 10.94
N ASN A 43 -1.13 0.31 10.86
CA ASN A 43 -1.81 0.10 9.59
C ASN A 43 -1.75 1.36 8.72
N LEU A 44 -2.15 2.50 9.27
CA LEU A 44 -2.22 3.75 8.52
C LEU A 44 -0.82 4.23 8.08
N VAL A 45 0.19 4.09 8.94
CA VAL A 45 1.57 4.51 8.62
C VAL A 45 2.23 3.55 7.62
N SER A 46 2.11 2.23 7.80
CA SER A 46 2.73 1.28 6.87
C SER A 46 2.08 1.38 5.49
N THR A 47 0.75 1.35 5.43
CA THR A 47 -0.03 1.48 4.19
C THR A 47 0.13 2.85 3.54
N GLY A 48 0.16 3.93 4.33
CA GLY A 48 0.35 5.28 3.81
C GLY A 48 1.74 5.49 3.21
N THR A 49 2.80 5.02 3.87
CA THR A 49 4.16 5.20 3.36
C THR A 49 4.48 4.25 2.19
N SER A 50 3.97 3.01 2.22
CA SER A 50 4.15 2.06 1.12
C SER A 50 3.41 2.49 -0.15
N GLN A 51 2.20 3.03 -0.04
CA GLN A 51 1.46 3.55 -1.20
C GLN A 51 2.09 4.81 -1.80
N LEU A 52 2.74 5.65 -0.99
CA LEU A 52 3.54 6.75 -1.52
C LEU A 52 4.71 6.21 -2.34
N LEU A 53 5.44 5.24 -1.79
CA LEU A 53 6.56 4.60 -2.48
C LEU A 53 6.10 3.93 -3.77
N ASP A 54 5.00 3.17 -3.72
CA ASP A 54 4.38 2.52 -4.87
C ASP A 54 4.06 3.51 -6.00
N THR A 55 3.29 4.55 -5.69
CA THR A 55 2.85 5.54 -6.67
C THR A 55 3.99 6.31 -7.31
N VAL A 56 4.97 6.73 -6.50
CA VAL A 56 6.16 7.44 -6.99
C VAL A 56 7.01 6.54 -7.87
N VAL A 57 7.37 5.35 -7.38
CA VAL A 57 8.22 4.41 -8.12
C VAL A 57 7.53 3.98 -9.41
N PHE A 58 6.26 3.59 -9.35
CA PHE A 58 5.50 3.19 -10.53
C PHE A 58 5.50 4.30 -11.58
N THR A 59 5.12 5.51 -11.17
CA THR A 59 4.95 6.63 -12.11
C THR A 59 6.28 7.02 -12.75
N LEU A 60 7.36 7.09 -11.97
CA LEU A 60 8.69 7.41 -12.50
C LEU A 60 9.25 6.29 -13.38
N VAL A 61 9.13 5.03 -12.97
CA VAL A 61 9.68 3.91 -13.75
C VAL A 61 8.89 3.73 -15.05
N ALA A 62 7.56 3.74 -15.00
CA ALA A 62 6.72 3.46 -16.16
C ALA A 62 6.70 4.62 -17.18
N PHE A 63 6.76 5.89 -16.74
CA PHE A 63 6.51 7.04 -17.61
C PHE A 63 7.67 8.03 -17.72
N TRP A 64 8.80 7.77 -17.07
CA TRP A 64 10.01 8.57 -17.21
C TRP A 64 11.24 7.71 -17.54
N VAL A 65 11.55 6.69 -16.72
CA VAL A 65 12.74 5.84 -16.91
C VAL A 65 12.58 4.91 -18.11
N ALA A 66 11.50 4.13 -18.19
CA ALA A 66 11.30 3.20 -19.31
C ALA A 66 11.25 3.90 -20.68
N PRO A 67 10.55 5.06 -20.83
CA PRO A 67 10.62 5.83 -22.08
C PRO A 67 12.01 6.37 -22.42
N ALA A 68 12.82 6.75 -21.43
CA ALA A 68 14.21 7.13 -21.66
C ALA A 68 15.07 5.98 -22.21
N LEU A 69 14.67 4.74 -21.95
CA LEU A 69 15.27 3.52 -22.51
C LEU A 69 14.61 3.07 -23.84
N GLY A 70 13.74 3.90 -24.42
CA GLY A 70 13.05 3.61 -25.67
C GLY A 70 11.82 2.70 -25.53
N VAL A 71 11.35 2.44 -24.30
CA VAL A 71 10.21 1.56 -24.03
C VAL A 71 9.01 2.37 -23.54
N GLY A 72 7.97 2.46 -24.37
CA GLY A 72 6.74 3.18 -24.03
C GLY A 72 6.81 4.66 -24.38
N GLN A 73 5.95 5.46 -23.76
CA GLN A 73 5.81 6.89 -24.03
C GLN A 73 6.03 7.71 -22.75
N ALA A 74 6.82 8.76 -22.86
CA ALA A 74 7.07 9.68 -21.75
C ALA A 74 5.85 10.57 -21.51
N LEU A 75 5.53 10.82 -20.24
CA LEU A 75 4.54 11.83 -19.87
C LEU A 75 5.23 13.14 -19.49
N PRO A 76 4.58 14.30 -19.68
CA PRO A 76 5.09 15.58 -19.20
C PRO A 76 5.28 15.58 -17.68
N ALA A 77 6.32 16.25 -17.18
CA ALA A 77 6.62 16.30 -15.75
C ALA A 77 5.47 16.85 -14.89
N SER A 78 4.70 17.81 -15.41
CA SER A 78 3.49 18.35 -14.76
C SER A 78 2.41 17.28 -14.59
N VAL A 79 2.23 16.40 -15.59
CA VAL A 79 1.28 15.30 -15.55
C VAL A 79 1.76 14.23 -14.56
N LEU A 80 3.05 13.90 -14.53
CA LEU A 80 3.62 12.95 -13.56
C LEU A 80 3.37 13.39 -12.11
N GLY A 81 3.67 14.66 -11.80
CA GLY A 81 3.42 15.22 -10.47
C GLY A 81 1.94 15.20 -10.09
N SER A 82 1.07 15.55 -11.04
CA SER A 82 -0.40 15.50 -10.84
C SER A 82 -0.90 14.08 -10.58
N LEU A 83 -0.38 13.09 -11.31
CA LEU A 83 -0.72 11.68 -11.13
C LEU A 83 -0.29 11.17 -9.75
N ILE A 84 0.95 11.43 -9.36
CA ILE A 84 1.48 11.01 -8.05
C ILE A 84 0.63 11.59 -6.92
N VAL A 85 0.42 12.92 -6.94
CA VAL A 85 -0.34 13.60 -5.88
C VAL A 85 -1.80 13.14 -5.86
N GLY A 86 -2.47 13.13 -7.01
CA GLY A 86 -3.88 12.73 -7.10
C GLY A 86 -4.13 11.29 -6.65
N GLN A 87 -3.29 10.35 -7.12
CA GLN A 87 -3.40 8.95 -6.72
C GLN A 87 -3.06 8.76 -5.23
N TYR A 88 -1.99 9.40 -4.75
CA TYR A 88 -1.56 9.24 -3.36
C TYR A 88 -2.61 9.78 -2.38
N VAL A 89 -3.16 10.97 -2.63
CA VAL A 89 -4.21 11.56 -1.78
C VAL A 89 -5.44 10.67 -1.76
N LEU A 90 -5.92 10.21 -2.92
CA LEU A 90 -7.07 9.31 -2.98
C LEU A 90 -6.83 8.01 -2.22
N LYS A 91 -5.68 7.37 -2.44
CA LYS A 91 -5.25 6.14 -1.76
C LYS A 91 -5.18 6.31 -0.24
N LEU A 92 -4.65 7.46 0.22
CA LEU A 92 -4.53 7.76 1.64
C LEU A 92 -5.91 8.00 2.29
N LEU A 93 -6.81 8.72 1.61
CA LEU A 93 -8.19 8.91 2.08
C LEU A 93 -8.92 7.58 2.23
N ILE A 94 -8.80 6.69 1.24
CA ILE A 94 -9.35 5.34 1.30
C ILE A 94 -8.79 4.58 2.52
N ALA A 95 -7.46 4.58 2.71
CA ALA A 95 -6.83 3.89 3.84
C ALA A 95 -7.30 4.41 5.21
N VAL A 96 -7.54 5.72 5.35
CA VAL A 96 -8.10 6.32 6.57
C VAL A 96 -9.52 5.83 6.82
N VAL A 97 -10.36 5.78 5.78
CA VAL A 97 -11.75 5.30 5.88
C VAL A 97 -11.83 3.80 6.16
N ASP A 98 -10.90 3.01 5.62
CA ASP A 98 -10.85 1.56 5.82
C ASP A 98 -10.38 1.17 7.22
N THR A 99 -9.58 2.02 7.88
CA THR A 99 -8.99 1.70 9.20
C THR A 99 -10.04 1.46 10.30
N PRO A 100 -11.12 2.27 10.44
CA PRO A 100 -12.24 1.96 11.34
C PRO A 100 -12.92 0.62 11.06
N LEU A 101 -13.08 0.24 9.79
CA LEU A 101 -13.70 -1.04 9.39
C LEU A 101 -12.84 -2.23 9.84
N VAL A 102 -11.51 -2.10 9.76
CA VAL A 102 -10.57 -3.12 10.27
C VAL A 102 -10.77 -3.34 11.77
N TYR A 103 -10.95 -2.27 12.55
CA TYR A 103 -11.24 -2.40 13.99
C TYR A 103 -12.56 -3.11 14.25
N ALA A 104 -13.61 -2.78 13.50
CA ALA A 104 -14.91 -3.44 13.61
C ALA A 104 -14.79 -4.95 13.31
N ALA A 105 -14.09 -5.32 12.24
CA ALA A 105 -13.86 -6.72 11.87
C ALA A 105 -13.08 -7.50 12.93
N VAL A 106 -11.96 -6.94 13.42
CA VAL A 106 -11.14 -7.57 14.48
C VAL A 106 -11.94 -7.74 15.78
N GLY A 107 -12.79 -6.76 16.13
CA GLY A 107 -13.67 -6.86 17.29
C GLY A 107 -14.71 -7.97 17.18
N VAL A 108 -15.25 -8.22 15.98
CA VAL A 108 -16.20 -9.31 15.73
C VAL A 108 -15.52 -10.67 15.78
N VAL A 109 -14.31 -10.81 15.23
CA VAL A 109 -13.57 -12.09 15.23
C VAL A 109 -13.14 -12.48 16.65
N ARG A 110 -12.57 -11.56 17.44
CA ARG A 110 -12.21 -11.84 18.85
C ARG A 110 -13.39 -12.34 19.68
N ARG A 111 -14.59 -11.78 19.47
CA ARG A 111 -15.81 -12.21 20.19
C ARG A 111 -16.26 -13.64 19.85
N ARG A 112 -15.82 -14.21 18.71
CA ARG A 112 -16.17 -15.58 18.31
C ARG A 112 -15.18 -16.62 18.84
N ASP A 113 -13.92 -16.22 19.02
CA ASP A 113 -12.89 -17.10 19.59
C ASP A 113 -13.05 -17.29 21.12
N ASP A 114 -13.79 -16.40 21.79
CA ASP A 114 -14.15 -16.51 23.23
C ASP A 114 -15.42 -17.36 23.49
N GLY A 115 -15.75 -18.32 22.61
CA GLY A 115 -16.88 -19.25 22.82
C GLY A 115 -16.72 -20.10 24.10
N PRO A 116 -17.82 -20.46 24.79
CA PRO A 116 -17.78 -20.92 26.17
C PRO A 116 -16.88 -22.15 26.34
N ALA A 117 -15.93 -22.06 27.27
CA ALA A 117 -15.14 -23.20 27.72
C ALA A 117 -16.10 -24.33 28.10
N VAL A 118 -16.06 -25.44 27.36
CA VAL A 118 -16.78 -26.66 27.71
C VAL A 118 -16.25 -27.11 29.07
N SER A 119 -17.04 -26.84 30.11
CA SER A 119 -16.87 -27.42 31.43
C SER A 119 -17.14 -28.92 31.29
N ALA A 120 -16.06 -29.70 31.25
CA ALA A 120 -16.12 -31.14 31.44
C ALA A 120 -16.24 -31.39 32.94
N ASP A 121 -17.44 -31.77 33.38
CA ASP A 121 -17.70 -32.43 34.66
C ASP A 121 -17.27 -33.90 34.62
#